data_AF-A0A7J4SXL9-F1
#
_entry.id   AF-A0A7J4SXL9-F1
#
_cell.length_a   1.000
_cell.length_b   1.000
_cell.length_c   1.000
_cell.angle_alpha   90.00
_cell.angle_beta   90.00
_cell.angle_gamma   90.00
#
_symmetry.space_group_name_H-M   'P 1'
#
loop_
_entity.id
_entity.type
_entity.pdbx_description
1 polymer ?
#
loop_
_entity_poly.entity_id
_entity_poly.type
_entity_poly.pdbx_seq_one_letter_code
_entity_poly.pdbx_strand_id
1 'polypeptide(L)'
;MSKSRDAIAKATFEVVATRLVLALEEGTKVWPLPDPPMTDPDFPPRSPERDQDLIEQGLSMLHADVGMFDRHLSTIVDLIVPHRMNLSDDPFEVHQKWLARRT
;
A
#
# COMPACT_ATOMS: atom_id res chain seq x y z
N MET A 1 -17.76 11.29 -6.34
CA MET A 1 -16.86 10.14 -6.55
C MET A 1 -17.70 9.03 -7.20
N SER A 2 -17.25 8.39 -8.28
CA SER A 2 -18.00 7.30 -8.93
C SER A 2 -18.00 6.05 -8.04
N LYS A 3 -19.16 5.39 -7.86
CA LYS A 3 -19.29 4.15 -7.08
C LYS A 3 -18.32 3.05 -7.55
N SER A 4 -18.02 3.02 -8.85
CA SER A 4 -17.10 2.05 -9.45
C SER A 4 -15.66 2.27 -8.96
N ARG A 5 -15.21 3.53 -8.92
CA ARG A 5 -13.87 3.89 -8.45
C ARG A 5 -13.68 3.56 -6.98
N ASP A 6 -14.67 3.86 -6.13
CA ASP A 6 -14.56 3.61 -4.69
C ASP A 6 -14.51 2.10 -4.40
N ALA A 7 -15.21 1.28 -5.20
CA ALA A 7 -15.10 -0.19 -5.12
C ALA A 7 -13.70 -0.70 -5.52
N ILE A 8 -13.12 -0.16 -6.60
CA ILE A 8 -11.77 -0.53 -7.04
C ILE A 8 -10.72 -0.10 -6.01
N ALA A 9 -10.84 1.11 -5.46
CA ALA A 9 -9.93 1.61 -4.44
C ALA A 9 -9.95 0.72 -3.19
N LYS A 10 -11.15 0.34 -2.72
CA LYS A 10 -11.30 -0.60 -1.60
C LYS A 10 -10.67 -1.96 -1.88
N ALA A 11 -10.96 -2.56 -3.05
CA ALA A 11 -10.38 -3.85 -3.41
C ALA A 11 -8.85 -3.78 -3.52
N THR A 12 -8.32 -2.68 -4.07
CA THR A 12 -6.87 -2.46 -4.17
C THR A 12 -6.23 -2.31 -2.79
N PHE A 13 -6.88 -1.58 -1.88
CA PHE A 13 -6.44 -1.43 -0.50
C PHE A 13 -6.36 -2.78 0.22
N GLU A 14 -7.38 -3.62 0.10
CA GLU A 14 -7.41 -4.97 0.71
C GLU A 14 -6.26 -5.86 0.19
N VAL A 15 -5.97 -5.79 -1.11
CA VAL A 15 -4.83 -6.50 -1.71
C VAL A 15 -3.50 -5.98 -1.16
N VAL A 16 -3.33 -4.66 -1.08
CA VAL A 16 -2.11 -4.04 -0.53
C VAL A 16 -1.92 -4.41 0.94
N ALA A 17 -2.97 -4.33 1.76
CA ALA A 17 -2.92 -4.72 3.16
C ALA A 17 -2.51 -6.19 3.33
N THR A 18 -3.09 -7.09 2.53
CA THR A 18 -2.74 -8.52 2.55
C THR A 18 -1.29 -8.75 2.15
N ARG A 19 -0.82 -8.07 1.10
CA ARG A 19 0.57 -8.19 0.63
C ARG A 19 1.56 -7.60 1.63
N LEU A 20 1.20 -6.53 2.33
CA LEU A 20 1.99 -5.94 3.39
C LEU A 20 2.18 -6.95 4.53
N VAL A 21 1.10 -7.58 5.00
CA VAL A 21 1.19 -8.61 6.05
C VAL A 21 2.11 -9.75 5.62
N LEU A 22 1.94 -10.30 4.42
CA LEU A 22 2.82 -11.36 3.90
C LEU A 22 4.29 -10.95 3.83
N ALA A 23 4.57 -9.70 3.42
CA ALA A 23 5.94 -9.19 3.38
C ALA A 23 6.55 -9.03 4.78
N LEU A 24 5.75 -8.58 5.76
CA LEU A 24 6.18 -8.45 7.15
C LEU A 24 6.42 -9.83 7.79
N GLU A 25 5.53 -10.79 7.56
CA GLU A 25 5.70 -12.20 8.00
C GLU A 25 6.95 -12.85 7.40
N GLU A 26 7.30 -12.54 6.16
CA GLU A 26 8.55 -13.03 5.57
C GLU A 26 9.76 -12.34 6.22
N GLY A 27 9.68 -11.03 6.44
CA GLY A 27 10.74 -10.25 7.07
C GLY A 27 11.06 -10.70 8.50
N THR A 28 10.05 -11.15 9.25
CA THR A 28 10.22 -11.62 10.64
C THR A 28 10.95 -12.97 10.71
N LYS A 29 11.10 -13.72 9.61
CA LYS A 29 11.92 -14.95 9.60
C LYS A 29 13.42 -14.68 9.79
N VAL A 30 13.87 -13.47 9.47
CA VAL A 30 15.28 -13.04 9.61
C VAL A 30 15.50 -12.32 10.95
N TRP A 31 14.48 -12.30 11.82
CA TRP A 31 14.53 -11.70 13.14
C TRP A 31 15.28 -12.59 14.17
N PRO A 32 15.94 -12.00 15.18
CA PRO A 32 16.19 -10.57 15.38
C PRO A 32 17.25 -10.02 14.44
N LEU A 33 17.07 -8.77 14.03
CA LEU A 33 18.09 -8.04 13.27
C LEU A 33 19.35 -7.85 14.14
N PRO A 34 20.54 -7.80 13.51
CA PRO A 34 21.77 -7.49 14.24
C PRO A 34 21.68 -6.09 14.87
N ASP A 35 22.43 -5.90 15.96
CA ASP A 35 22.50 -4.61 16.64
C ASP A 35 22.92 -3.49 15.68
N PRO A 36 22.34 -2.28 15.83
CA PRO A 36 22.70 -1.16 14.97
C PRO A 36 24.18 -0.82 15.13
N PRO A 37 24.87 -0.41 14.05
CA PRO A 37 26.31 -0.14 14.08
C PRO A 37 26.69 1.05 14.97
N MET A 38 25.72 1.89 15.33
CA MET A 38 25.89 3.03 16.22
C MET A 38 24.69 3.10 17.17
N THR A 39 24.97 3.21 18.46
CA THR A 39 23.98 3.34 19.52
C THR A 39 24.15 4.68 20.22
N ASP A 40 23.05 5.42 20.35
CA ASP A 40 22.98 6.64 21.15
C ASP A 40 22.45 6.26 22.55
N PRO A 41 23.18 6.56 23.65
CA PRO A 41 22.71 6.28 25.01
C PRO A 41 21.38 6.96 25.36
N ASP A 42 21.08 8.11 24.75
CA ASP A 42 19.82 8.83 24.96
C ASP A 42 18.65 8.19 24.20
N PHE A 43 18.96 7.37 23.18
CA PHE A 43 17.99 6.65 22.36
C PHE A 43 18.38 5.18 22.20
N PRO A 44 18.31 4.38 23.27
CA PRO A 44 18.69 2.98 23.21
C PRO A 44 17.78 2.24 22.23
N PRO A 45 18.34 1.35 21.37
CA PRO A 45 17.55 0.53 20.48
C PRO A 45 16.62 -0.36 21.31
N ARG A 46 15.33 -0.37 20.96
CA ARG A 46 14.36 -1.29 21.54
C ARG A 46 14.00 -2.35 20.52
N SER A 47 14.38 -3.58 20.81
CA SER A 47 13.93 -4.73 20.05
C SER A 47 12.48 -5.07 20.42
N PRO A 48 11.57 -5.19 19.44
CA PRO A 48 10.26 -5.80 19.60
C PRO A 48 10.32 -7.13 20.35
N GLU A 49 9.36 -7.32 21.25
CA GLU A 49 9.24 -8.55 22.05
C GLU A 49 8.62 -9.69 21.23
N ARG A 50 7.75 -9.37 20.28
CA ARG A 50 7.09 -10.34 19.39
C ARG A 50 7.00 -9.81 17.96
N ASP A 51 7.14 -10.72 17.01
CA ASP A 51 6.98 -10.47 15.58
C ASP A 51 5.56 -9.98 15.22
N GLN A 52 4.54 -10.50 15.88
CA GLN A 52 3.14 -10.08 15.70
C GLN A 52 2.92 -8.60 16.00
N ASP A 53 3.61 -8.05 17.00
CA ASP A 53 3.47 -6.63 17.36
C ASP A 53 3.94 -5.72 16.22
N LEU A 54 4.95 -6.16 15.44
CA LEU A 54 5.43 -5.44 14.26
C LEU A 54 4.44 -5.50 13.10
N ILE A 55 3.84 -6.67 12.87
CA ILE A 55 2.85 -6.87 11.81
C ILE A 55 1.63 -6.00 12.09
N GLU A 56 1.13 -6.01 13.32
CA GLU A 56 0.01 -5.17 13.75
C GLU A 56 0.32 -3.67 13.63
N GLN A 57 1.52 -3.24 14.02
CA GLN A 57 1.95 -1.85 13.86
C GLN A 57 2.00 -1.44 12.39
N GLY A 58 2.61 -2.25 11.52
CA GLY A 58 2.70 -1.97 10.09
C GLY A 58 1.32 -1.85 9.44
N LEU A 59 0.40 -2.76 9.75
CA LEU A 59 -0.97 -2.70 9.28
C LEU A 59 -1.72 -1.47 9.83
N SER A 60 -1.50 -1.14 11.11
CA SER A 60 -2.08 0.04 11.74
C SER A 60 -1.60 1.33 11.09
N MET A 61 -0.31 1.42 10.71
CA MET A 61 0.22 2.57 9.97
C MET A 61 -0.43 2.72 8.59
N LEU A 62 -0.65 1.62 7.87
CA LEU A 62 -1.37 1.64 6.59
C LEU A 62 -2.81 2.15 6.77
N HIS A 63 -3.52 1.69 7.80
CA HIS A 63 -4.89 2.13 8.10
C HIS A 63 -4.96 3.56 8.65
N ALA A 64 -3.91 4.05 9.32
CA ALA A 64 -3.85 5.41 9.82
C ALA A 64 -3.77 6.45 8.69
N ASP A 65 -3.26 6.06 7.50
CA ASP A 65 -3.06 6.97 6.37
C ASP A 65 -3.71 6.49 5.06
N VAL A 66 -5.02 6.19 5.13
CA VAL A 66 -5.82 5.86 3.94
C VAL A 66 -5.84 7.02 2.92
N GLY A 67 -5.74 8.26 3.39
CA GLY A 67 -5.72 9.43 2.52
C GLY A 67 -4.49 9.47 1.61
N MET A 68 -3.31 9.14 2.13
CA MET A 68 -2.11 9.02 1.31
C MET A 68 -2.18 7.85 0.33
N PHE A 69 -2.76 6.72 0.74
CA PHE A 69 -3.04 5.60 -0.17
C PHE A 69 -3.89 6.05 -1.37
N ASP A 70 -5.02 6.72 -1.13
CA ASP A 70 -5.92 7.18 -2.19
C ASP A 70 -5.23 8.17 -3.15
N ARG A 71 -4.37 9.04 -2.61
CA ARG A 71 -3.57 9.97 -3.40
C ARG A 71 -2.57 9.24 -4.30
N HIS A 72 -1.84 8.25 -3.76
CA HIS A 72 -0.90 7.46 -4.53
C HIS A 72 -1.62 6.63 -5.61
N LEU A 73 -2.75 6.02 -5.28
CA LEU A 73 -3.57 5.27 -6.23
C LEU A 73 -4.02 6.16 -7.39
N SER A 74 -4.52 7.36 -7.09
CA SER A 74 -4.93 8.34 -8.12
C SER A 74 -3.75 8.74 -9.01
N THR A 75 -2.59 9.00 -8.42
CA THR A 75 -1.37 9.36 -9.15
C THR A 75 -0.93 8.24 -10.10
N ILE A 76 -0.98 6.98 -9.65
CA ILE A 76 -0.64 5.80 -10.48
C ILE A 76 -1.60 5.65 -11.65
N VAL A 77 -2.91 5.83 -11.41
CA VAL A 77 -3.92 5.78 -12.48
C VAL A 77 -3.61 6.85 -13.53
N ASP A 78 -3.32 8.08 -13.11
CA ASP A 78 -2.99 9.19 -14.02
C ASP A 78 -1.71 8.94 -14.84
N LEU A 79 -0.73 8.21 -14.28
CA LEU A 79 0.51 7.86 -14.98
C LEU A 79 0.32 6.75 -16.02
N ILE A 80 -0.53 5.75 -15.71
CA ILE A 80 -0.73 4.57 -16.56
C ILE A 80 -1.72 4.87 -17.69
N VAL A 81 -2.73 5.68 -17.41
CA VAL A 81 -3.80 5.97 -18.35
C VAL A 81 -3.38 7.07 -19.33
N PRO A 82 -3.48 6.84 -20.65
CA PRO A 82 -3.23 7.89 -21.63
C PRO A 82 -4.16 9.09 -21.44
N HIS A 83 -3.60 10.30 -21.42
CA HIS A 83 -4.33 11.56 -21.20
C HIS A 83 -5.61 11.72 -22.07
N ARG A 84 -5.62 11.12 -23.28
CA ARG A 84 -6.80 11.14 -24.18
C ARG A 84 -8.02 10.38 -23.66
N MET A 85 -7.85 9.44 -22.73
CA MET A 85 -8.95 8.67 -22.14
C MET A 85 -9.56 9.37 -20.92
N ASN A 86 -8.81 10.26 -20.25
CA ASN A 86 -9.32 11.15 -19.20
C ASN A 86 -10.32 12.20 -19.71
N LEU A 87 -10.45 12.35 -21.03
CA LEU A 87 -11.38 13.31 -21.68
C LEU A 87 -12.73 12.68 -22.08
N SER A 88 -12.99 11.43 -21.69
CA SER A 88 -14.25 10.72 -21.97
C SER A 88 -15.30 10.96 -20.89
N ASP A 89 -16.59 10.82 -21.22
CA ASP A 89 -17.72 11.03 -20.30
C ASP A 89 -17.74 10.03 -19.12
N ASP A 90 -17.13 8.85 -19.27
CA ASP A 90 -16.82 7.92 -18.16
C ASP A 90 -15.37 7.37 -18.29
N PRO A 91 -14.37 8.09 -17.75
CA PRO A 91 -12.98 7.69 -17.85
C PRO A 91 -12.73 6.32 -17.25
N PHE A 92 -13.36 5.98 -16.12
CA PHE A 92 -13.08 4.74 -15.40
C PHE A 92 -13.54 3.50 -16.17
N GLU A 93 -14.74 3.51 -16.75
CA GLU A 93 -15.23 2.38 -17.53
C GLU A 93 -14.38 2.17 -18.80
N VAL A 94 -13.97 3.27 -19.45
CA VAL A 94 -13.08 3.25 -20.62
C VAL A 94 -11.68 2.74 -20.24
N HIS A 95 -11.13 3.17 -19.10
CA HIS A 95 -9.83 2.72 -18.61
C HIS A 95 -9.85 1.22 -18.30
N GLN A 96 -10.90 0.74 -17.62
CA GLN A 96 -11.03 -0.67 -17.27
C GLN A 96 -11.09 -1.54 -18.54
N LYS A 97 -11.92 -1.16 -19.53
CA LYS A 97 -12.01 -1.86 -20.82
C LYS A 97 -10.69 -1.83 -21.59
N TRP A 98 -9.92 -0.75 -21.50
CA TRP A 98 -8.63 -0.62 -22.16
C TRP A 98 -7.53 -1.46 -21.49
N LEU A 99 -7.47 -1.46 -20.16
CA LEU A 99 -6.54 -2.29 -19.39
C LEU A 99 -6.80 -3.78 -19.66
N ALA A 100 -8.07 -4.21 -19.67
CA ALA A 100 -8.46 -5.59 -19.93
C ALA A 100 -8.07 -6.09 -21.34
N ARG A 101 -7.81 -5.20 -22.31
CA ARG A 101 -7.33 -5.57 -23.66
C ARG A 101 -5.82 -5.79 -23.74
N ARG A 102 -5.08 -5.47 -22.67
CA ARG A 102 -3.61 -5.48 -22.62
C ARG A 102 -3.02 -6.56 -21.69
N THR A 103 -3.86 -7.16 -20.86
CA THR A 103 -3.61 -8.36 -20.06
C THR A 103 -4.20 -9.58 -20.76
#